data_AF-A0A8B6BX93-F1
#
_entry.id   AF-A0A8B6BX93-F1
#
_cell.length_a   1.000
_cell.length_b   1.000
_cell.length_c   1.000
_cell.angle_alpha   90.00
_cell.angle_beta   90.00
_cell.angle_gamma   90.00
#
_symmetry.space_group_name_H-M   'P 1'
#
loop_
_entity.id
_entity.type
_entity.pdbx_description
1 polymer ?
#
loop_
_entity_poly.entity_id
_entity_poly.type
_entity_poly.pdbx_seq_one_letter_code
_entity_poly.pdbx_strand_id
1 'polypeptide(L)'
;MAKDIPIDFRIQLLKNAPNPVGVLRSKAVGEPPLCMSCSALFALKRCVEAARQDIQNNTFFALDGPATVDKLQELCLVNPSQFVI
;
A
#
# COMPACT_ATOMS: atom_id res chain seq x y z
N MET A 1 -19.41 4.48 10.15
CA MET A 1 -18.68 5.04 9.00
C MET A 1 -17.37 4.28 8.86
N ALA A 2 -16.99 3.85 7.65
CA ALA A 2 -15.78 3.04 7.43
C ALA A 2 -14.51 3.90 7.64
N LYS A 3 -13.55 3.40 8.42
CA LYS A 3 -12.32 4.13 8.79
C LYS A 3 -11.07 3.65 8.04
N ASP A 4 -11.20 2.60 7.24
CA ASP A 4 -10.05 1.90 6.62
C ASP A 4 -9.92 2.19 5.11
N ILE A 5 -10.82 3.00 4.55
CA ILE A 5 -10.77 3.45 3.15
C ILE A 5 -9.90 4.72 3.03
N PRO A 6 -9.22 4.94 1.87
CA PRO A 6 -8.47 6.18 1.66
C PRO A 6 -9.36 7.42 1.78
N ILE A 7 -8.84 8.47 2.44
CA ILE A 7 -9.54 9.75 2.60
C ILE A 7 -9.81 10.41 1.25
N ASP A 8 -8.85 10.34 0.34
CA ASP A 8 -8.98 10.75 -1.07
C ASP A 8 -8.89 9.51 -1.96
N PHE A 9 -10.02 9.11 -2.55
CA PHE A 9 -10.11 7.93 -3.40
C PHE A 9 -10.60 8.29 -4.80
N ARG A 10 -9.65 8.54 -5.71
CA ARG A 10 -9.91 8.95 -7.09
C ARG A 10 -9.88 7.76 -8.05
N ILE A 11 -10.92 7.65 -8.89
CA ILE A 11 -11.08 6.59 -9.89
C ILE A 11 -11.32 7.24 -11.26
N GLN A 12 -10.65 6.75 -12.30
CA GLN A 12 -10.87 7.19 -13.68
C GLN A 12 -10.88 5.98 -14.62
N LEU A 13 -11.79 5.99 -15.58
CA LEU A 13 -11.81 5.03 -16.68
C LEU A 13 -11.09 5.63 -17.88
N LEU A 14 -10.23 4.85 -18.52
CA LEU A 14 -9.51 5.28 -19.72
C LEU A 14 -10.50 5.57 -20.85
N LYS A 15 -10.54 6.83 -21.29
CA LYS A 15 -11.41 7.29 -22.39
C LYS A 15 -10.92 6.74 -23.73
N ASN A 16 -11.85 6.54 -24.66
CA ASN A 16 -11.56 6.16 -26.06
C ASN A 16 -10.73 4.87 -26.21
N ALA A 17 -10.90 3.89 -25.31
CA ALA A 17 -10.16 2.63 -25.32
C ALA A 17 -11.07 1.41 -25.58
N PRO A 18 -11.69 1.29 -26.77
CA PRO A 18 -12.63 0.22 -27.09
C PRO A 18 -11.95 -1.16 -27.09
N ASN A 19 -12.68 -2.20 -26.69
CA ASN A 19 -12.26 -3.59 -26.86
C ASN A 19 -12.88 -4.19 -28.14
N PRO A 20 -12.11 -4.48 -29.21
CA PRO A 20 -12.67 -5.01 -30.46
C PRO A 20 -13.39 -6.36 -30.31
N VAL A 21 -13.04 -7.15 -29.29
CA VAL A 21 -13.54 -8.52 -29.08
C VAL A 21 -14.65 -8.58 -28.02
N GLY A 22 -14.72 -7.58 -27.15
CA GLY A 22 -15.69 -7.53 -26.06
C GLY A 22 -17.10 -7.22 -26.52
N VAL A 23 -18.10 -7.83 -25.88
CA VAL A 23 -19.52 -7.50 -26.09
C VAL A 23 -19.70 -6.01 -25.88
N LEU A 24 -20.22 -5.30 -26.89
CA LEU A 24 -20.39 -3.84 -26.88
C LEU A 24 -19.10 -3.08 -26.52
N ARG A 25 -17.93 -3.61 -26.90
CA ARG A 25 -16.61 -3.03 -26.61
C ARG A 25 -16.24 -2.96 -25.12
N SER A 26 -16.88 -3.77 -24.28
CA SER A 26 -16.64 -3.85 -22.83
C SER A 26 -15.35 -4.60 -22.45
N LYS A 27 -14.94 -4.49 -21.18
CA LYS A 27 -13.83 -5.23 -20.56
C LYS A 27 -14.29 -5.75 -19.20
N ALA A 28 -13.86 -6.97 -18.84
CA ALA A 28 -14.09 -7.50 -17.50
C ALA A 28 -13.23 -6.74 -16.47
N VAL A 29 -13.82 -6.37 -15.33
CA VAL A 29 -13.16 -5.54 -14.29
C VAL A 29 -13.34 -6.09 -12.88
N GLY A 30 -13.89 -7.30 -12.70
CA GLY A 30 -14.14 -7.85 -11.37
C GLY A 30 -12.85 -8.06 -10.57
N GLU A 31 -11.89 -8.76 -11.15
CA GLU A 31 -10.63 -9.14 -10.50
C GLU A 31 -9.47 -8.14 -10.71
N PRO A 32 -9.27 -7.54 -11.90
CA PRO A 32 -8.06 -6.74 -12.16
C PRO A 32 -7.80 -5.60 -11.16
N PRO A 33 -8.81 -4.82 -10.70
CA PRO A 33 -8.58 -3.75 -9.73
C PRO A 33 -8.15 -4.25 -8.35
N LEU A 34 -8.43 -5.50 -7.97
CA LEU A 34 -8.03 -6.05 -6.67
C LEU A 34 -6.52 -6.03 -6.51
N CYS A 35 -5.77 -6.31 -7.57
CA CYS A 35 -4.30 -6.26 -7.55
C CYS A 35 -3.77 -4.86 -7.21
N MET A 36 -4.52 -3.78 -7.50
CA MET A 36 -4.10 -2.41 -7.18
C MET A 36 -4.08 -2.13 -5.68
N SER A 37 -4.74 -2.95 -4.85
CA SER A 37 -4.70 -2.84 -3.38
C SER A 37 -3.29 -3.01 -2.81
N CYS A 38 -2.37 -3.67 -3.53
CA CYS A 38 -0.97 -3.80 -3.12
C CYS A 38 -0.24 -2.45 -3.00
N SER A 39 -0.76 -1.40 -3.64
CA SER A 39 -0.23 -0.04 -3.51
C SER A 39 -0.20 0.43 -2.04
N ALA A 40 -1.19 0.06 -1.23
CA ALA A 40 -1.21 0.37 0.20
C ALA A 40 -0.08 -0.35 0.95
N LEU A 41 0.17 -1.63 0.65
CA LEU A 41 1.27 -2.40 1.24
C LEU A 41 2.63 -1.78 0.89
N PHE A 42 2.83 -1.38 -0.35
CA PHE A 42 4.08 -0.73 -0.77
C PHE A 42 4.25 0.66 -0.19
N ALA A 43 3.17 1.44 -0.02
CA ALA A 43 3.23 2.72 0.68
C ALA A 43 3.72 2.54 2.12
N LEU A 44 3.20 1.53 2.84
CA LEU A 44 3.65 1.19 4.19
C LEU A 44 5.12 0.76 4.22
N LYS A 45 5.57 -0.04 3.24
CA LYS A 45 6.99 -0.40 3.10
C LYS A 45 7.88 0.84 2.99
N ARG A 46 7.49 1.82 2.18
CA ARG A 46 8.23 3.09 2.04
C ARG A 46 8.24 3.89 3.34
N CYS A 47 7.16 3.89 4.11
CA CYS A 47 7.13 4.54 5.42
C CYS A 47 8.14 3.92 6.39
N VAL A 48 8.24 2.59 6.41
CA VAL A 48 9.24 1.89 7.25
C VAL A 48 10.67 2.17 6.76
N GLU A 49 10.91 2.17 5.45
CA GLU A 49 12.20 2.55 4.87
C GLU A 49 12.61 3.97 5.30
N ALA A 50 11.68 4.93 5.28
CA ALA A 50 11.91 6.29 5.74
C ALA A 50 12.20 6.36 7.25
N ALA A 51 11.42 5.68 8.09
CA ALA A 51 11.66 5.63 9.54
C ALA A 51 13.03 5.02 9.88
N ARG A 52 13.45 3.98 9.14
CA ARG A 52 14.77 3.37 9.28
C ARG A 52 15.90 4.27 8.81
N GLN A 53 15.66 5.10 7.80
CA GLN A 53 16.61 6.10 7.33
C GLN A 53 16.92 7.14 8.41
N ASP A 54 15.93 7.54 9.21
CA ASP A 54 16.10 8.51 10.30
C ASP A 54 17.04 7.99 11.40
N ILE A 55 17.09 6.67 11.62
CA ILE A 55 18.03 6.01 12.55
C ILE A 55 19.28 5.45 11.85
N GLN A 56 19.54 5.87 10.61
CA GLN A 56 20.69 5.48 9.79
C GLN A 56 20.82 3.96 9.54
N ASN A 57 19.69 3.23 9.53
CA ASN A 57 19.65 1.79 9.29
C ASN A 57 18.97 1.43 7.96
N ASN A 58 19.62 1.74 6.84
CA ASN A 58 19.10 1.49 5.49
C ASN A 58 19.29 0.04 4.99
N THR A 59 19.28 -0.94 5.91
CA THR A 59 19.39 -2.35 5.53
C THR A 59 18.09 -2.87 4.91
N PHE A 60 18.22 -3.79 3.96
CA PHE A 60 17.08 -4.46 3.36
C PHE A 60 16.26 -5.21 4.41
N PHE A 61 14.94 -5.15 4.29
CA PHE A 61 14.01 -5.99 5.03
C PHE A 61 12.86 -6.47 4.14
N ALA A 62 12.38 -7.67 4.45
CA ALA A 62 11.15 -8.21 3.89
C ALA A 62 9.95 -7.63 4.65
N LEU A 63 8.89 -7.27 3.91
CA LEU A 63 7.59 -6.93 4.47
C LEU A 63 6.57 -7.89 3.86
N ASP A 64 6.16 -8.87 4.64
CA ASP A 64 5.18 -9.88 4.22
C ASP A 64 3.75 -9.43 4.52
N GLY A 65 2.82 -9.78 3.63
CA GLY A 65 1.39 -9.56 3.82
C GLY A 65 0.76 -10.61 4.77
N PRO A 66 -0.26 -10.25 5.56
CA PRO A 66 -0.77 -8.90 5.79
C PRO A 66 0.20 -8.09 6.68
N ALA A 67 0.43 -6.82 6.32
CA ALA A 67 1.22 -5.87 7.10
C ALA A 67 0.38 -5.30 8.24
N THR A 68 0.19 -6.12 9.28
CA THR A 68 -0.49 -5.71 10.51
C THR A 68 0.31 -4.66 11.28
N VAL A 69 -0.35 -3.94 12.18
CA VAL A 69 0.24 -2.86 12.99
C VAL A 69 1.48 -3.37 13.74
N ASP A 70 1.39 -4.52 14.39
CA ASP A 70 2.47 -5.08 15.21
C ASP A 70 3.72 -5.38 14.37
N LYS A 71 3.54 -5.99 13.18
CA LYS A 71 4.63 -6.27 12.24
C LYS A 71 5.31 -4.99 11.74
N LEU A 72 4.52 -3.96 11.44
CA LEU A 72 5.06 -2.68 11.00
C LEU A 72 5.85 -1.99 12.12
N GLN A 73 5.33 -2.02 13.35
CA GLN A 73 6.01 -1.47 14.51
C GLN A 73 7.38 -2.13 14.74
N GLU A 74 7.42 -3.48 14.73
CA GLU A 74 8.67 -4.24 14.87
C GLU A 74 9.67 -3.86 13.77
N LEU A 75 9.20 -3.73 12.53
CA LEU A 75 10.07 -3.36 11.41
C LEU A 75 10.59 -1.93 11.49
N CYS A 76 9.93 -1.00 12.19
CA CYS A 76 10.43 0.36 12.40
C CYS A 76 11.62 0.45 13.37
N LEU A 77 11.96 -0.63 14.09
CA LEU A 77 13.11 -0.67 15.04
C LEU A 77 13.07 0.42 16.13
N VAL A 78 11.86 0.78 16.56
CA VAL A 78 11.62 1.81 17.57
C VAL A 78 12.21 1.37 18.91
N ASN A 79 13.08 2.19 19.52
CA ASN A 79 13.60 1.92 20.86
C ASN A 79 12.74 2.63 21.92
N PRO A 80 12.02 1.90 22.81
CA PRO A 80 11.15 2.50 23.81
C PRO A 80 11.87 3.45 24.78
N SER A 81 13.17 3.25 25.03
CA SER A 81 13.97 4.12 25.90
C SER A 81 14.08 5.55 25.39
N GLN A 82 13.84 5.80 24.09
CA GLN A 82 13.86 7.13 23.50
C GLN A 82 12.63 7.97 23.85
N PHE A 83 11.58 7.37 24.42
CA PHE A 83 10.30 8.02 24.70
C PHE A 83 10.00 8.13 26.20
N VAL A 84 10.97 7.80 27.05
CA VAL A 84 10.88 8.02 28.50
C VAL A 84 11.32 9.45 28.78
N ILE A 85 10.41 10.24 29.36
CA ILE A 85 10.63 11.64 29.78
C ILE A 85 11.32 11.67 31.14
#